data_AF-A0A958UDS4-F1
#
_entry.id   AF-A0A958UDS4-F1
#
_cell.length_a   1.000
_cell.length_b   1.000
_cell.length_c   1.000
_cell.angle_alpha   90.00
_cell.angle_beta   90.00
_cell.angle_gamma   90.00
#
_symmetry.space_group_name_H-M   'P 1'
#
loop_
_entity.id
_entity.type
_entity.pdbx_description
1 polymer ?
#
loop_
_entity_poly.entity_id
_entity_poly.type
_entity_poly.pdbx_seq_one_letter_code
_entity_poly.pdbx_strand_id
1 'polypeptide(L)'
;MKNLKLIILFIAITSISCAQKSPRMQANGIIDGVKIDIDYGAPSVRGRVIWGELVPYGKVWRAGANENTTITFGKDVIINGNNLPAAKYGFFIIPNENGDWTVVFNKKNDAWGSMKYNQEEDALRVNVSPTFVDKNIEQMNFSVSETSIDFAWEKVRLSIPITNK
;
A
#
# COMPACT_ATOMS: atom_id res chain seq x y z
N MET A 1 69.66 -7.26 -7.32
CA MET A 1 68.65 -6.37 -7.93
C MET A 1 67.57 -7.21 -8.59
N LYS A 2 66.44 -7.45 -7.91
CA LYS A 2 65.24 -8.06 -8.52
C LYS A 2 64.04 -7.22 -8.10
N ASN A 3 63.47 -6.51 -9.06
CA ASN A 3 62.38 -5.55 -8.88
C ASN A 3 61.06 -6.33 -8.74
N LEU A 4 60.45 -6.31 -7.56
CA LEU A 4 59.14 -6.89 -7.32
C LEU A 4 58.06 -5.84 -7.67
N LYS A 5 57.40 -6.02 -8.82
CA LYS A 5 56.25 -5.18 -9.21
C LYS A 5 55.00 -5.71 -8.50
N LEU A 6 54.47 -4.93 -7.56
CA LEU A 6 53.18 -5.18 -6.92
C LEU A 6 52.05 -4.72 -7.86
N ILE A 7 51.29 -5.66 -8.41
CA ILE A 7 50.11 -5.37 -9.24
C ILE A 7 48.90 -5.34 -8.30
N ILE A 8 48.36 -4.15 -8.07
CA ILE A 8 47.12 -3.95 -7.31
C ILE A 8 45.95 -4.16 -8.28
N LEU A 9 45.22 -5.27 -8.11
CA LEU A 9 44.02 -5.58 -8.87
C LEU A 9 42.83 -4.81 -8.29
N PHE A 10 42.39 -3.76 -8.99
CA PHE A 10 41.16 -3.03 -8.67
C PHE A 10 39.96 -3.85 -9.13
N ILE A 11 39.28 -4.55 -8.22
CA ILE A 11 38.01 -5.21 -8.51
C ILE A 11 36.92 -4.13 -8.46
N ALA A 12 36.48 -3.69 -9.63
CA ALA A 12 35.30 -2.84 -9.77
C ALA A 12 34.04 -3.68 -9.47
N ILE A 13 33.53 -3.57 -8.25
CA ILE A 13 32.21 -4.12 -7.90
C ILE A 13 31.16 -3.18 -8.50
N THR A 14 30.70 -3.51 -9.72
CA THR A 14 29.57 -2.80 -10.32
C THR A 14 28.29 -3.30 -9.66
N SER A 15 27.72 -2.52 -8.75
CA SER A 15 26.39 -2.75 -8.21
C SER A 15 25.36 -2.57 -9.33
N ILE A 16 24.96 -3.64 -10.00
CA ILE A 16 23.79 -3.61 -10.89
C ILE A 16 22.58 -3.47 -9.97
N SER A 17 22.08 -2.24 -9.83
CA SER A 17 20.79 -1.99 -9.17
C SER A 17 19.69 -2.54 -10.08
N CYS A 18 19.27 -3.78 -9.84
CA CYS A 18 18.07 -4.32 -10.49
C CYS A 18 16.88 -3.49 -10.02
N ALA A 19 16.18 -2.84 -10.96
CA ALA A 19 14.93 -2.15 -10.66
C ALA A 19 13.95 -3.12 -9.98
N GLN A 20 13.59 -2.84 -8.72
CA GLN A 20 12.73 -3.71 -7.92
C GLN A 20 11.38 -3.88 -8.64
N LYS A 21 10.90 -5.13 -8.76
CA LYS A 21 9.65 -5.45 -9.47
C LYS A 21 8.42 -4.69 -8.94
N SER A 22 8.44 -4.39 -7.64
CA SER A 22 7.45 -3.58 -6.94
C SER A 22 8.22 -2.61 -6.03
N PRO A 23 8.58 -1.41 -6.51
CA PRO A 23 9.31 -0.45 -5.70
C PRO A 23 8.50 -0.07 -4.45
N ARG A 24 9.20 0.24 -3.35
CA ARG A 24 8.57 0.86 -2.19
C ARG A 24 8.34 2.34 -2.49
N MET A 25 7.11 2.79 -2.29
CA MET A 25 6.66 4.16 -2.54
C MET A 25 5.98 4.72 -1.30
N GLN A 26 5.92 6.05 -1.25
CA GLN A 26 5.25 6.79 -0.19
C GLN A 26 4.26 7.79 -0.80
N ALA A 27 3.18 8.04 -0.07
CA ALA A 27 2.25 9.13 -0.33
C ALA A 27 1.95 9.83 0.98
N ASN A 28 1.93 11.16 0.96
CA ASN A 28 1.77 11.97 2.15
C ASN A 28 0.79 13.11 1.84
N GLY A 29 0.06 13.56 2.85
CA GLY A 29 -0.83 14.71 2.72
C GLY A 29 -1.43 15.12 4.05
N ILE A 30 -2.32 16.12 3.98
CA ILE A 30 -3.03 16.66 5.13
C ILE A 30 -4.51 16.75 4.77
N ILE A 31 -5.37 16.15 5.58
CA ILE A 31 -6.83 16.26 5.48
C ILE A 31 -7.32 16.86 6.80
N ASP A 32 -8.04 17.97 6.74
CA ASP A 32 -8.58 18.67 7.93
C ASP A 32 -7.54 18.89 9.06
N GLY A 33 -6.29 19.17 8.70
CA GLY A 33 -5.20 19.37 9.66
C GLY A 33 -4.67 18.09 10.32
N VAL A 34 -5.04 16.91 9.81
CA VAL A 34 -4.47 15.60 10.15
C VAL A 34 -3.42 15.23 9.12
N LYS A 35 -2.17 15.04 9.57
CA LYS A 35 -1.10 14.50 8.72
C LYS A 35 -1.33 13.02 8.46
N ILE A 36 -1.22 12.60 7.20
CA ILE A 36 -1.36 11.21 6.76
C ILE A 36 -0.10 10.81 6.02
N ASP A 37 0.49 9.70 6.42
CA ASP A 37 1.66 9.10 5.78
C ASP A 37 1.34 7.65 5.36
N ILE A 38 1.50 7.33 4.08
CA ILE A 38 1.22 6.03 3.47
C ILE A 38 2.54 5.47 2.93
N ASP A 39 2.87 4.24 3.31
CA ASP A 39 4.07 3.53 2.86
C ASP A 39 3.63 2.17 2.29
N TYR A 40 3.95 1.91 1.02
CA TYR A 40 3.39 0.79 0.26
C TYR A 40 4.35 0.25 -0.81
N GLY A 41 4.24 -1.04 -1.13
CA GLY A 41 4.91 -1.62 -2.30
C GLY A 41 4.02 -1.46 -3.53
N ALA A 42 4.55 -0.88 -4.62
CA ALA A 42 3.81 -0.48 -5.81
C ALA A 42 4.00 -1.47 -7.00
N PRO A 43 3.28 -2.61 -7.03
CA PRO A 43 3.35 -3.54 -8.16
C PRO A 43 2.77 -2.94 -9.44
N SER A 44 3.28 -3.39 -10.59
CA SER A 44 2.71 -3.07 -11.90
C SER A 44 1.80 -4.19 -12.42
N VAL A 45 0.82 -3.88 -13.27
CA VAL A 45 -0.13 -4.86 -13.84
C VAL A 45 0.61 -5.92 -14.66
N ARG A 46 1.45 -5.50 -15.60
CA ARG A 46 2.29 -6.36 -16.47
C ARG A 46 1.50 -7.40 -17.25
N GLY A 47 0.35 -7.01 -17.80
CA GLY A 47 -0.52 -7.88 -18.60
C GLY A 47 -1.18 -9.03 -17.84
N ARG A 48 -1.16 -9.01 -16.50
CA ARG A 48 -1.83 -10.00 -15.64
C ARG A 48 -3.26 -9.58 -15.37
N VAL A 49 -4.13 -10.55 -15.14
CA VAL A 49 -5.45 -10.31 -14.55
C VAL A 49 -5.25 -10.02 -13.06
N ILE A 50 -5.67 -8.83 -12.62
CA ILE A 50 -5.43 -8.38 -11.25
C ILE A 50 -6.52 -8.86 -10.33
N TRP A 51 -7.76 -8.43 -10.58
CA TRP A 51 -8.89 -8.71 -9.70
C TRP A 51 -9.52 -10.06 -10.04
N GLY A 52 -9.72 -10.91 -9.04
CA GLY A 52 -10.20 -12.28 -9.20
C GLY A 52 -9.11 -13.33 -9.39
N GLU A 53 -7.91 -12.94 -9.86
CA GLU A 53 -6.76 -13.85 -10.02
C GLU A 53 -5.59 -13.49 -9.08
N LEU A 54 -4.81 -12.45 -9.41
CA LEU A 54 -3.67 -12.06 -8.59
C LEU A 54 -4.10 -11.57 -7.20
N VAL A 55 -5.23 -10.88 -7.15
CA VAL A 55 -5.93 -10.44 -5.95
C VAL A 55 -7.30 -11.12 -5.95
N PRO A 56 -7.43 -12.27 -5.27
CA PRO A 56 -8.70 -13.02 -5.24
C PRO A 56 -9.78 -12.24 -4.49
N TYR A 57 -11.01 -12.29 -5.01
CA TYR A 57 -12.17 -11.77 -4.30
C TYR A 57 -12.45 -12.56 -3.01
N GLY A 58 -12.99 -11.87 -2.00
CA GLY A 58 -13.31 -12.42 -0.69
C GLY A 58 -12.09 -12.77 0.18
N LYS A 59 -10.86 -12.43 -0.26
CA LYS A 59 -9.63 -12.71 0.47
C LYS A 59 -8.95 -11.42 0.92
N VAL A 60 -8.37 -11.45 2.11
CA VAL A 60 -7.57 -10.34 2.63
C VAL A 60 -6.33 -10.13 1.77
N TRP A 61 -6.14 -8.89 1.32
CA TRP A 61 -4.99 -8.46 0.55
C TRP A 61 -4.35 -7.26 1.21
N ARG A 62 -3.01 -7.26 1.30
CA ARG A 62 -2.21 -6.19 1.92
C ARG A 62 -2.19 -4.86 1.16
N ALA A 63 -3.02 -4.71 0.14
CA ALA A 63 -3.09 -3.53 -0.72
C ALA A 63 -1.71 -3.07 -1.23
N GLY A 64 -0.87 -4.03 -1.66
CA GLY A 64 0.53 -3.81 -1.98
C GLY A 64 1.31 -5.08 -2.30
N ALA A 65 2.63 -4.94 -2.44
CA ALA A 65 3.57 -6.03 -2.64
C ALA A 65 4.68 -6.04 -1.56
N ASN A 66 5.26 -7.22 -1.30
CA ASN A 66 6.27 -7.46 -0.26
C ASN A 66 5.73 -7.14 1.15
N GLU A 67 6.30 -6.17 1.84
CA GLU A 67 5.83 -5.65 3.14
C GLU A 67 4.42 -5.09 3.02
N ASN A 68 3.62 -5.23 4.09
CA ASN A 68 2.28 -4.69 4.14
C ASN A 68 2.26 -3.17 3.89
N THR A 69 1.18 -2.70 3.28
CA THR A 69 0.92 -1.26 3.22
C THR A 69 0.64 -0.77 4.63
N THR A 70 1.17 0.40 4.97
CA THR A 70 0.90 1.04 6.26
C THR A 70 0.37 2.44 6.06
N ILE A 71 -0.58 2.84 6.90
CA ILE A 71 -1.16 4.19 6.93
C ILE A 71 -0.98 4.72 8.35
N THR A 72 -0.38 5.89 8.47
CA THR A 72 -0.16 6.57 9.75
C THR A 72 -0.99 7.84 9.80
N PHE A 73 -1.75 8.00 10.88
CA PHE A 73 -2.52 9.20 11.16
C PHE A 73 -1.88 9.98 12.31
N GLY A 74 -1.64 11.27 12.10
CA GLY A 74 -1.07 12.15 13.13
C GLY A 74 -2.05 12.59 14.22
N LYS A 75 -3.35 12.37 14.02
CA LYS A 75 -4.45 12.68 14.95
C LYS A 75 -5.55 11.64 14.78
N ASP A 76 -6.49 11.61 15.73
CA ASP A 76 -7.72 10.84 15.60
C ASP A 76 -8.47 11.26 14.32
N VAL A 77 -9.04 10.29 13.62
CA VAL A 77 -9.81 10.52 12.40
C VAL A 77 -11.17 9.84 12.48
N ILE A 78 -12.09 10.30 11.64
CA ILE A 78 -13.36 9.63 11.36
C ILE A 78 -13.29 9.07 9.95
N ILE A 79 -13.62 7.78 9.80
CA ILE A 79 -13.65 7.07 8.52
C ILE A 79 -15.02 6.40 8.39
N ASN A 80 -15.81 6.79 7.39
CA ASN A 80 -17.20 6.35 7.22
C ASN A 80 -18.02 6.42 8.53
N GLY A 81 -17.89 7.52 9.28
CA GLY A 81 -18.61 7.74 10.54
C GLY A 81 -18.05 6.98 11.76
N ASN A 82 -16.96 6.23 11.60
CA ASN A 82 -16.33 5.48 12.69
C ASN A 82 -15.04 6.16 13.15
N ASN A 83 -14.85 6.25 14.47
CA ASN A 83 -13.64 6.81 15.06
C ASN A 83 -12.47 5.83 14.92
N LEU A 84 -11.31 6.36 14.50
CA LEU A 84 -10.04 5.65 14.52
C LEU A 84 -8.98 6.53 15.20
N PRO A 85 -8.38 6.08 16.33
CA PRO A 85 -7.35 6.85 17.02
C PRO A 85 -6.10 7.13 16.17
N ALA A 86 -5.34 8.15 16.55
CA ALA A 86 -4.02 8.40 15.96
C ALA A 86 -3.06 7.22 16.18
N ALA A 87 -2.62 6.56 15.11
CA ALA A 87 -1.58 5.53 15.16
C ALA A 87 -1.06 5.19 13.75
N LYS A 88 -0.10 4.26 13.70
CA LYS A 88 0.30 3.56 12.49
C LYS A 88 -0.46 2.23 12.38
N TYR A 89 -1.13 2.01 11.27
CA TYR A 89 -1.91 0.80 11.00
C TYR A 89 -1.35 0.03 9.82
N GLY A 90 -1.44 -1.29 9.88
CA GLY A 90 -1.37 -2.14 8.69
C GLY A 90 -2.67 -1.99 7.91
N PHE A 91 -2.56 -1.81 6.61
CA PHE A 91 -3.71 -1.57 5.74
C PHE A 91 -3.98 -2.79 4.87
N PHE A 92 -5.25 -3.20 4.85
CA PHE A 92 -5.71 -4.32 4.05
C PHE A 92 -7.01 -3.98 3.33
N ILE A 93 -7.23 -4.64 2.21
CA ILE A 93 -8.47 -4.59 1.43
C ILE A 93 -8.95 -6.04 1.26
N ILE A 94 -10.24 -6.25 1.46
CA ILE A 94 -10.94 -7.48 1.09
C ILE A 94 -11.85 -7.12 -0.08
N PRO A 95 -11.42 -7.38 -1.33
CA PRO A 95 -12.22 -7.01 -2.49
C PRO A 95 -13.40 -7.96 -2.63
N ASN A 96 -14.53 -7.43 -3.04
CA ASN A 96 -15.72 -8.19 -3.39
C ASN A 96 -15.91 -8.17 -4.91
N GLU A 97 -16.35 -9.28 -5.47
CA GLU A 97 -16.69 -9.37 -6.89
C GLU A 97 -17.90 -8.48 -7.22
N ASN A 98 -18.88 -8.42 -6.31
CA ASN A 98 -20.13 -7.70 -6.49
C ASN A 98 -20.42 -6.83 -5.26
N GLY A 99 -20.18 -5.52 -5.39
CA GLY A 99 -20.52 -4.52 -4.37
C GLY A 99 -19.32 -3.97 -3.62
N ASP A 100 -19.55 -3.56 -2.38
CA ASP A 100 -18.55 -2.84 -1.59
C ASP A 100 -17.36 -3.71 -1.19
N TRP A 101 -16.19 -3.09 -1.14
CA TRP A 101 -14.97 -3.69 -0.64
C TRP A 101 -14.80 -3.31 0.83
N THR A 102 -14.27 -4.23 1.63
CA THR A 102 -13.94 -3.91 3.02
C THR A 102 -12.50 -3.40 3.09
N VAL A 103 -12.30 -2.18 3.59
CA VAL A 103 -10.98 -1.68 3.96
C VAL A 103 -10.77 -1.88 5.46
N VAL A 104 -9.55 -2.24 5.84
CA VAL A 104 -9.20 -2.66 7.19
C VAL A 104 -7.96 -1.91 7.66
N PHE A 105 -8.08 -1.30 8.83
CA PHE A 105 -6.96 -0.73 9.59
C PHE A 105 -6.65 -1.68 10.75
N ASN A 106 -5.54 -2.38 10.65
CA ASN A 106 -5.11 -3.41 11.60
C ASN A 106 -3.94 -2.90 12.47
N LYS A 107 -3.94 -3.26 13.75
CA LYS A 107 -2.90 -2.84 14.72
C LYS A 107 -1.54 -3.45 14.40
N LYS A 108 -1.49 -4.61 13.72
CA LYS A 108 -0.24 -5.21 13.23
C LYS A 108 0.17 -4.53 11.92
N ASN A 109 1.30 -3.84 11.97
CA ASN A 109 1.78 -2.98 10.90
C ASN A 109 3.21 -3.34 10.41
N ASP A 110 3.73 -4.49 10.83
CA ASP A 110 5.10 -4.97 10.61
C ASP A 110 5.16 -6.31 9.85
N ALA A 111 4.11 -6.64 9.10
CA ALA A 111 3.97 -7.92 8.43
C ALA A 111 4.59 -7.92 7.02
N TRP A 112 5.37 -8.95 6.69
CA TRP A 112 5.64 -9.29 5.29
C TRP A 112 4.45 -10.06 4.72
N GLY A 113 3.83 -9.54 3.66
CA GLY A 113 2.69 -10.20 3.03
C GLY A 113 1.39 -10.02 3.81
N SER A 114 0.43 -10.91 3.55
CA SER A 114 -0.86 -10.98 4.27
C SER A 114 -0.94 -12.17 5.24
N MET A 115 0.10 -13.01 5.30
CA MET A 115 0.06 -14.31 6.01
C MET A 115 -0.03 -14.16 7.54
N LYS A 116 0.37 -13.00 8.08
CA LYS A 116 0.27 -12.69 9.51
C LYS A 116 -0.99 -11.91 9.86
N TYR A 117 -1.93 -11.75 8.94
CA TYR A 117 -3.18 -11.06 9.22
C TYR A 117 -4.00 -11.83 10.26
N ASN A 118 -4.38 -11.15 11.35
CA ASN A 118 -5.34 -11.63 12.34
C ASN A 118 -6.46 -10.59 12.46
N GLN A 119 -7.70 -11.01 12.24
CA GLN A 119 -8.88 -10.14 12.32
C GLN A 119 -9.12 -9.59 13.73
N GLU A 120 -8.67 -10.28 14.79
CA GLU A 120 -8.77 -9.79 16.17
C GLU A 120 -7.92 -8.52 16.41
N GLU A 121 -6.95 -8.28 15.53
CA GLU A 121 -6.09 -7.09 15.57
C GLU A 121 -6.68 -5.93 14.75
N ASP A 122 -7.85 -6.09 14.14
CA ASP A 122 -8.52 -5.02 13.40
C ASP A 122 -8.95 -3.91 14.38
N ALA A 123 -8.45 -2.69 14.15
CA ALA A 123 -8.92 -1.49 14.85
C ALA A 123 -10.18 -0.94 14.20
N LEU A 124 -10.31 -1.07 12.88
CA LEU A 124 -11.47 -0.64 12.12
C LEU A 124 -11.64 -1.43 10.83
N ARG A 125 -12.90 -1.74 10.50
CA ARG A 125 -13.32 -2.27 9.20
C ARG A 125 -14.46 -1.42 8.68
N VAL A 126 -14.34 -0.91 7.45
CA VAL A 126 -15.43 -0.15 6.81
C VAL A 126 -15.59 -0.58 5.36
N ASN A 127 -16.82 -0.51 4.88
CA ASN A 127 -17.13 -0.81 3.49
C ASN A 127 -16.99 0.45 2.64
N VAL A 128 -16.34 0.31 1.48
CA VAL A 128 -16.10 1.39 0.53
C VAL A 128 -16.40 0.86 -0.86
N SER A 129 -17.19 1.61 -1.63
CA SER A 129 -17.58 1.21 -2.98
C SER A 129 -16.45 1.46 -3.98
N PRO A 130 -15.92 0.43 -4.67
CA PRO A 130 -14.94 0.63 -5.73
C PRO A 130 -15.61 1.24 -6.96
N THR A 131 -14.86 2.05 -7.72
CA THR A 131 -15.26 2.50 -9.06
C THR A 131 -14.40 1.81 -10.10
N PHE A 132 -15.02 1.23 -11.11
CA PHE A 132 -14.35 0.65 -12.28
C PHE A 132 -14.38 1.65 -13.43
N VAL A 133 -13.22 1.93 -14.02
CA VAL A 133 -13.06 2.88 -15.12
C VAL A 133 -12.24 2.29 -16.26
N ASP A 134 -12.41 2.77 -17.49
CA ASP A 134 -11.69 2.21 -18.65
C ASP A 134 -10.18 2.46 -18.62
N LYS A 135 -9.75 3.53 -17.95
CA LYS A 135 -8.34 3.91 -17.88
C LYS A 135 -7.56 2.98 -16.95
N ASN A 136 -6.67 2.19 -17.56
CA ASN A 136 -5.69 1.38 -16.84
C ASN A 136 -4.64 2.24 -16.12
N ILE A 137 -4.40 1.96 -14.84
CA ILE A 137 -3.26 2.45 -14.07
C ILE A 137 -2.26 1.30 -13.96
N GLU A 138 -1.18 1.41 -14.72
CA GLU A 138 -0.20 0.33 -14.84
C GLU A 138 0.51 0.03 -13.52
N GLN A 139 0.88 1.05 -12.75
CA GLN A 139 1.53 0.87 -11.46
C GLN A 139 0.60 1.33 -10.34
N MET A 140 0.36 0.44 -9.36
CA MET A 140 -0.46 0.72 -8.19
C MET A 140 0.03 1.99 -7.48
N ASN A 141 -0.89 2.92 -7.20
CA ASN A 141 -0.58 4.15 -6.50
C ASN A 141 -1.60 4.47 -5.40
N PHE A 142 -1.09 5.10 -4.35
CA PHE A 142 -1.89 5.81 -3.36
C PHE A 142 -1.64 7.31 -3.48
N SER A 143 -2.65 8.10 -3.13
CA SER A 143 -2.55 9.55 -2.94
C SER A 143 -3.42 9.99 -1.78
N VAL A 144 -3.10 11.16 -1.22
CA VAL A 144 -3.93 11.85 -0.23
C VAL A 144 -4.48 13.09 -0.92
N SER A 145 -5.79 13.14 -1.11
CA SER A 145 -6.50 14.29 -1.66
C SER A 145 -6.88 15.27 -0.54
N GLU A 146 -7.68 16.29 -0.85
CA GLU A 146 -8.19 17.23 0.14
C GLU A 146 -9.10 16.56 1.19
N THR A 147 -9.80 15.48 0.83
CA THR A 147 -10.83 14.85 1.68
C THR A 147 -10.75 13.33 1.78
N SER A 148 -9.84 12.68 1.05
CA SER A 148 -9.76 11.21 1.02
C SER A 148 -8.34 10.68 0.87
N ILE A 149 -8.17 9.43 1.30
CA ILE A 149 -7.08 8.57 0.81
C ILE A 149 -7.60 7.87 -0.45
N ASP A 150 -6.90 8.04 -1.56
CA ASP A 150 -7.25 7.43 -2.84
C ASP A 150 -6.28 6.32 -3.19
N PHE A 151 -6.84 5.22 -3.69
CA PHE A 151 -6.14 4.08 -4.24
C PHE A 151 -6.52 3.92 -5.71
N ALA A 152 -5.53 3.68 -6.56
CA ALA A 152 -5.75 3.32 -7.94
C ALA A 152 -4.79 2.24 -8.42
N TRP A 153 -5.33 1.23 -9.10
CA TRP A 153 -4.54 0.21 -9.76
C TRP A 153 -5.40 -0.49 -10.80
N GLU A 154 -4.82 -0.72 -11.97
CA GLU A 154 -5.56 -1.25 -13.11
C GLU A 154 -6.78 -0.32 -13.37
N LYS A 155 -7.98 -0.87 -13.52
CA LYS A 155 -9.23 -0.15 -13.76
C LYS A 155 -9.98 0.19 -12.49
N VAL A 156 -9.49 -0.21 -11.32
CA VAL A 156 -10.13 0.06 -10.03
C VAL A 156 -9.65 1.38 -9.44
N ARG A 157 -10.60 2.12 -8.88
CA ARG A 157 -10.40 3.27 -8.00
C ARG A 157 -11.13 3.04 -6.70
N LEU A 158 -10.53 3.46 -5.60
CA LEU A 158 -11.16 3.47 -4.29
C LEU A 158 -10.83 4.79 -3.60
N SER A 159 -11.84 5.51 -3.13
CA SER A 159 -11.67 6.74 -2.35
C SER A 159 -12.21 6.50 -0.95
N ILE A 160 -11.37 6.67 0.05
CA ILE A 160 -11.67 6.45 1.46
C ILE A 160 -11.80 7.83 2.12
N PRO A 161 -13.03 8.34 2.35
CA PRO A 161 -13.21 9.66 2.95
C PRO A 161 -12.67 9.68 4.37
N ILE A 162 -11.92 10.73 4.68
CA ILE A 162 -11.37 10.98 6.01
C ILE A 162 -11.85 12.37 6.44
N THR A 163 -12.30 12.49 7.67
CA THR A 163 -12.49 13.79 8.31
C THR A 163 -11.77 13.82 9.64
N ASN A 164 -11.38 15.01 10.10
CA ASN A 164 -10.90 15.15 11.47
C ASN A 164 -12.05 14.90 12.46
N LYS A 165 -11.69 14.40 13.64
CA LYS A 165 -12.60 14.28 14.79
C LYS A 165 -12.82 15.62 15.48
#